data_AF-A0AA41CDF0-F1
#
_entry.id   AF-A0AA41CDF0-F1
#
_cell.length_a   1.000
_cell.length_b   1.000
_cell.length_c   1.000
_cell.angle_alpha   90.00
_cell.angle_beta   90.00
_cell.angle_gamma   90.00
#
_symmetry.space_group_name_H-M   'P 1'
#
loop_
_entity.id
_entity.type
_entity.pdbx_description
1 polymer ?
#
loop_
_entity_poly.entity_id
_entity_poly.type
_entity_poly.pdbx_seq_one_letter_code
_entity_poly.pdbx_strand_id
1 'polypeptide(L)'
;MAHNGSTAIAPRVLYVAGAAAVLISLLAWSVEWSGLAYVCPYCRVQRTVIGVLGLLMMSARPGGIVVPWLSNAMGGFAFVVAAMQHFNGWKRISAGEFSFNAQWYIDPWLLSGCAMLILVAQLMLVQAACRRPVHAALEAA
;
A
#
# COMPACT_ATOMS: atom_id res chain seq x y z
N MET A 1 22.36 -24.83 -15.48
CA MET A 1 22.59 -23.88 -14.37
C MET A 1 21.24 -23.35 -13.95
N ALA A 2 20.62 -23.96 -12.93
CA ALA A 2 19.34 -23.48 -12.41
C ALA A 2 19.58 -22.12 -11.76
N HIS A 3 19.06 -21.06 -12.37
CA HIS A 3 19.02 -19.75 -11.75
C HIS A 3 18.07 -19.89 -10.55
N ASN A 4 18.62 -20.15 -9.37
CA ASN A 4 17.91 -20.11 -8.09
C ASN A 4 17.52 -18.64 -7.82
N GLY A 5 16.57 -18.13 -8.60
CA GLY A 5 15.98 -16.79 -8.47
C GLY A 5 15.03 -16.71 -7.28
N SER A 6 15.44 -17.24 -6.12
CA SER A 6 14.82 -16.85 -4.87
C SER A 6 15.18 -15.39 -4.68
N THR A 7 14.27 -14.51 -5.05
CA THR A 7 14.24 -13.12 -4.57
C THR A 7 13.95 -13.17 -3.07
N ALA A 8 14.92 -13.66 -2.30
CA ALA A 8 14.85 -13.71 -0.86
C ALA A 8 14.92 -12.26 -0.38
N ILE A 9 13.76 -11.66 -0.13
CA ILE A 9 13.67 -10.33 0.47
C ILE A 9 14.29 -10.45 1.86
N ALA A 10 15.39 -9.75 2.09
CA ALA A 10 16.03 -9.76 3.39
C ALA A 10 15.02 -9.28 4.45
N PRO A 11 14.86 -9.98 5.59
CA PRO A 11 13.85 -9.62 6.59
C PRO A 11 13.94 -8.15 7.02
N ARG A 12 15.16 -7.62 7.16
CA ARG A 12 15.41 -6.19 7.45
C ARG A 12 14.71 -5.24 6.49
N VAL A 13 14.68 -5.55 5.19
CA VAL A 13 14.06 -4.69 4.16
C VAL A 13 12.55 -4.68 4.33
N LEU A 14 11.96 -5.84 4.62
CA LEU A 14 10.52 -5.97 4.89
C LEU A 14 10.11 -5.18 6.14
N TYR A 15 10.89 -5.29 7.22
CA TYR A 15 10.64 -4.54 8.45
C TYR A 15 10.78 -3.02 8.24
N VAL A 16 11.82 -2.57 7.54
CA VAL A 16 12.03 -1.15 7.23
C VAL A 16 10.90 -0.61 6.35
N ALA A 17 10.50 -1.34 5.31
CA ALA A 17 9.39 -0.94 4.44
C ALA A 17 8.05 -0.88 5.20
N GLY A 18 7.78 -1.87 6.06
CA GLY A 18 6.58 -1.89 6.92
C GLY A 18 6.56 -0.73 7.90
N ALA A 19 7.68 -0.48 8.61
CA ALA A 19 7.81 0.62 9.54
C ALA A 19 7.67 1.99 8.85
N ALA A 20 8.27 2.16 7.67
CA ALA A 20 8.13 3.37 6.86
C ALA A 20 6.67 3.61 6.46
N ALA A 21 5.93 2.57 6.04
CA ALA A 21 4.52 2.69 5.69
C ALA A 21 3.64 3.08 6.90
N VAL A 22 3.91 2.51 8.08
CA VAL A 22 3.24 2.91 9.33
C VAL A 22 3.54 4.38 9.65
N LEU A 23 4.79 4.81 9.53
CA LEU A 23 5.18 6.19 9.76
C LEU A 23 4.46 7.15 8.80
N ILE A 24 4.41 6.83 7.50
CA ILE A 24 3.69 7.61 6.50
C ILE A 24 2.20 7.72 6.86
N SER A 25 1.58 6.63 7.29
CA SER A 25 0.17 6.62 7.73
C SER A 25 -0.06 7.53 8.93
N LEU A 26 0.79 7.45 9.95
CA LEU A 26 0.70 8.26 11.16
C LEU A 26 0.91 9.75 10.85
N LEU A 27 1.88 10.08 10.01
CA LEU A 27 2.10 11.46 9.55
C LEU A 27 0.87 11.98 8.80
N ALA A 28 0.32 11.19 7.87
CA ALA A 28 -0.88 11.58 7.12
C ALA A 28 -2.12 11.76 8.01
N TRP A 29 -2.29 10.95 9.05
CA TRP A 29 -3.32 11.15 10.06
C TRP A 29 -3.08 12.43 10.88
N SER A 30 -1.83 12.68 11.28
CA SER A 30 -1.45 13.87 12.05
C SER A 30 -1.72 15.17 11.27
N VAL A 31 -1.50 15.18 9.95
CA VAL A 31 -1.81 16.34 9.09
C VAL A 31 -3.31 16.62 8.99
N GLU A 32 -4.17 15.60 8.96
CA GLU A 32 -5.62 15.86 9.00
C GLU A 32 -6.06 16.33 10.39
N TRP A 33 -5.55 15.72 11.47
CA TRP A 33 -5.91 16.11 12.82
C TRP A 33 -5.48 17.52 13.20
N SER A 34 -4.40 18.03 12.61
CA SER A 34 -3.98 19.43 12.78
C SER A 34 -4.84 20.42 11.99
N GLY A 35 -5.80 19.94 11.19
CA GLY A 35 -6.63 20.78 10.32
C GLY A 35 -5.90 21.32 9.08
N LEU A 36 -4.66 20.90 8.85
CA LEU A 36 -3.85 21.30 7.68
C LEU A 36 -4.32 20.62 6.39
N ALA A 37 -4.97 19.45 6.49
CA ALA A 37 -5.62 18.78 5.38
C ALA A 37 -7.13 18.71 5.57
N TYR A 38 -7.88 18.87 4.47
CA TYR A 38 -9.32 18.72 4.45
C TYR A 38 -9.73 17.25 4.70
N VAL A 39 -10.93 17.06 5.23
CA VAL A 39 -11.47 15.72 5.50
C VAL A 39 -11.87 15.06 4.19
N CYS A 40 -11.17 14.00 3.81
CA CYS A 40 -11.42 13.27 2.57
C CYS A 40 -11.68 11.79 2.83
N PRO A 41 -12.89 11.25 2.54
CA PRO A 41 -13.20 9.85 2.81
C PRO A 41 -12.28 8.89 2.05
N TYR A 42 -11.90 9.22 0.81
CA TYR A 42 -10.93 8.44 0.04
C TYR A 42 -9.56 8.38 0.72
N CYS A 43 -9.05 9.54 1.17
CA CYS A 43 -7.76 9.62 1.85
C CYS A 43 -7.78 8.88 3.20
N ARG A 44 -8.88 8.94 3.95
CA ARG A 44 -9.03 8.21 5.23
C ARG A 44 -8.86 6.71 5.06
N VAL A 45 -9.49 6.14 4.03
CA VAL A 45 -9.35 4.72 3.69
C VAL A 45 -7.89 4.42 3.33
N GLN A 46 -7.31 5.20 2.42
CA GLN A 46 -5.95 4.98 1.93
C GLN A 46 -4.92 5.00 3.06
N ARG A 47 -4.87 6.07 3.86
CA ARG A 47 -3.88 6.19 4.93
C ARG A 47 -4.05 5.11 5.99
N THR A 48 -5.28 4.72 6.31
CA THR A 48 -5.55 3.68 7.30
C THR A 48 -5.06 2.33 6.81
N VAL A 49 -5.41 1.98 5.57
CA VAL A 49 -5.00 0.69 5.00
C VAL A 49 -3.49 0.64 4.76
N ILE A 50 -2.85 1.73 4.33
CA ILE A 50 -1.36 1.80 4.25
C ILE A 50 -0.73 1.47 5.60
N GLY A 51 -1.25 2.03 6.70
CA GLY A 51 -0.75 1.77 8.05
C GLY A 51 -0.95 0.31 8.47
N VAL A 52 -2.17 -0.22 8.30
CA VAL A 52 -2.49 -1.62 8.65
C VAL A 52 -1.67 -2.61 7.81
N LEU A 53 -1.53 -2.38 6.50
CA LEU A 53 -0.67 -3.19 5.64
C LEU A 53 0.80 -3.11 6.06
N GLY A 54 1.26 -1.96 6.57
CA GLY A 54 2.59 -1.82 7.15
C GLY A 54 2.81 -2.74 8.35
N LEU A 55 1.82 -2.82 9.26
CA LEU A 55 1.84 -3.75 10.40
C LEU A 55 1.81 -5.22 9.94
N LEU A 56 0.92 -5.55 9.01
CA LEU A 56 0.80 -6.91 8.45
C LEU A 56 2.09 -7.35 7.77
N MET A 57 2.76 -6.44 7.05
CA MET A 57 4.04 -6.70 6.39
C MET A 57 5.15 -7.05 7.39
N MET A 58 5.22 -6.36 8.53
CA MET A 58 6.18 -6.69 9.60
C MET A 58 5.87 -8.04 10.27
N SER A 59 4.61 -8.50 10.22
CA SER A 59 4.19 -9.81 10.73
C SER A 59 4.25 -10.95 9.71
N ALA A 60 4.64 -10.65 8.46
CA ALA A 60 4.63 -11.63 7.38
C ALA A 60 5.64 -12.76 7.64
N ARG A 61 5.14 -14.00 7.59
CA ARG A 61 5.93 -15.22 7.81
C ARG A 61 5.68 -16.20 6.67
N PRO A 62 6.72 -16.89 6.16
CA PRO A 62 6.54 -17.90 5.12
C PRO A 62 5.52 -18.96 5.53
N GLY A 63 4.53 -19.20 4.68
CA GLY A 63 3.56 -20.28 4.89
C GLY A 63 2.32 -19.98 5.72
N GLY A 64 2.18 -18.77 6.25
CA GLY A 64 0.92 -18.33 6.84
C GLY A 64 -0.03 -17.81 5.76
N ILE A 65 -1.31 -18.20 5.82
CA ILE A 65 -2.34 -17.72 4.86
C ILE A 65 -3.05 -16.44 5.33
N VAL A 66 -3.10 -16.20 6.64
CA VAL A 66 -3.86 -15.09 7.24
C VAL A 66 -3.35 -13.73 6.79
N VAL A 67 -2.03 -13.51 6.87
CA VAL A 67 -1.40 -12.24 6.46
C VAL A 67 -1.65 -11.92 4.98
N PRO A 68 -1.32 -12.79 4.01
CA PRO A 68 -1.56 -12.49 2.60
C PRO A 68 -3.06 -12.38 2.26
N TRP A 69 -3.94 -13.13 2.95
CA TRP A 69 -5.39 -13.02 2.78
C TRP A 69 -5.92 -11.64 3.23
N LEU A 70 -5.61 -11.23 4.47
CA LEU A 70 -5.99 -9.91 4.99
C LEU A 70 -5.40 -8.79 4.14
N SER A 71 -4.13 -8.92 3.75
CA SER A 71 -3.48 -7.91 2.93
C SER A 71 -4.16 -7.77 1.56
N ASN A 72 -4.50 -8.86 0.88
CA ASN A 72 -5.21 -8.78 -0.40
C ASN A 72 -6.63 -8.19 -0.26
N ALA A 73 -7.38 -8.57 0.77
CA ALA A 73 -8.72 -8.05 0.99
C ALA A 73 -8.71 -6.53 1.24
N MET A 74 -7.89 -6.07 2.19
CA MET A 74 -7.81 -4.66 2.56
C MET A 74 -7.11 -3.83 1.49
N GLY A 75 -5.98 -4.32 0.97
CA GLY A 75 -5.20 -3.62 -0.04
C GLY A 75 -5.91 -3.54 -1.39
N GLY A 76 -6.65 -4.57 -1.78
CA GLY A 76 -7.50 -4.54 -2.97
C GLY A 76 -8.59 -3.47 -2.86
N PHE A 77 -9.30 -3.43 -1.73
CA PHE A 77 -10.30 -2.38 -1.47
C PHE A 77 -9.68 -0.97 -1.50
N ALA A 78 -8.59 -0.74 -0.77
CA ALA A 78 -7.94 0.56 -0.73
C ALA A 78 -7.38 0.99 -2.09
N PHE A 79 -6.86 0.04 -2.88
CA PHE A 79 -6.38 0.32 -4.23
C PHE A 79 -7.51 0.77 -5.14
N VAL A 80 -8.68 0.13 -5.08
CA VAL A 80 -9.87 0.57 -5.83
C VAL A 80 -10.30 1.98 -5.41
N VAL A 81 -10.34 2.26 -4.10
CA VAL A 81 -10.67 3.60 -3.58
C VAL A 81 -9.67 4.65 -4.06
N ALA A 82 -8.37 4.34 -4.05
CA ALA A 82 -7.32 5.23 -4.56
C ALA A 82 -7.42 5.44 -6.07
N ALA A 83 -7.65 4.36 -6.83
CA ALA A 83 -7.84 4.41 -8.27
C ALA A 83 -9.08 5.24 -8.65
N MET A 84 -10.18 5.12 -7.92
CA MET A 84 -11.37 5.96 -8.14
C MET A 84 -11.08 7.44 -7.89
N GLN A 85 -10.37 7.79 -6.80
CA GLN A 85 -9.99 9.17 -6.53
C GLN A 85 -9.06 9.73 -7.62
N HIS A 86 -8.05 8.94 -8.02
CA HIS A 86 -7.11 9.33 -9.05
C HIS A 86 -7.81 9.50 -10.42
N PHE A 87 -8.69 8.57 -10.78
CA PHE A 87 -9.49 8.64 -12.01
C PHE A 87 -10.46 9.83 -11.99
N ASN A 88 -11.03 10.19 -10.85
CA ASN A 88 -11.84 11.40 -10.74
C ASN A 88 -11.04 12.67 -11.07
N GLY A 89 -9.75 12.73 -10.69
CA GLY A 89 -8.88 13.82 -11.12
C GLY A 89 -8.62 13.80 -12.63
N TRP A 90 -8.36 12.63 -13.21
CA TRP A 90 -8.24 12.48 -14.67
C TRP A 90 -9.49 12.92 -15.42
N LYS A 91 -10.69 12.59 -14.93
CA LYS A 91 -11.95 13.08 -15.52
C LYS A 91 -12.01 14.60 -15.55
N ARG A 92 -11.60 15.27 -14.46
CA ARG A 92 -11.55 16.74 -14.40
C ARG A 92 -10.53 17.33 -15.37
N ILE A 93 -9.37 16.66 -15.55
CA ILE A 93 -8.36 17.05 -16.54
C ILE A 93 -8.95 16.97 -17.95
N SER A 94 -9.61 15.86 -18.28
CA SER A 94 -10.24 15.68 -19.60
C SER A 94 -11.39 16.65 -19.85
N ALA A 95 -12.09 17.11 -18.82
CA ALA A 95 -13.15 18.10 -18.91
C ALA A 95 -12.63 19.56 -19.03
N GLY A 96 -11.32 19.80 -18.86
CA GLY A 96 -10.76 21.15 -18.81
C GLY A 96 -11.04 21.91 -17.51
N GLU A 97 -11.60 21.24 -16.49
CA GLU A 97 -11.99 21.82 -15.18
C GLU A 97 -10.96 21.53 -14.08
N PHE A 98 -9.77 21.09 -14.47
CA PHE A 98 -8.72 20.75 -13.54
C PHE A 98 -7.97 22.00 -13.08
N SER A 99 -7.93 22.18 -11.77
CA SER A 99 -7.06 23.13 -11.10
C SER A 99 -6.42 22.42 -9.92
N PHE A 100 -5.10 22.60 -9.76
CA PHE A 100 -4.44 22.22 -8.53
C PHE A 100 -4.99 23.06 -7.38
N ASN A 101 -5.05 22.47 -6.19
CA ASN A 101 -5.25 23.24 -4.97
C ASN A 101 -4.12 24.28 -4.78
N ALA A 102 -4.42 25.35 -4.02
CA ALA A 102 -3.43 26.38 -3.66
C ALA A 102 -2.13 25.78 -3.08
N GLN A 103 -2.28 24.68 -2.33
CA GLN A 103 -1.19 23.83 -1.87
C GLN A 103 -1.15 22.56 -2.73
N TRP A 104 -0.48 22.63 -3.88
CA TRP A 104 -0.44 21.54 -4.87
C TRP A 104 0.04 20.19 -4.30
N TYR A 105 0.86 20.20 -3.25
CA TYR A 105 1.44 18.99 -2.63
C TYR A 105 0.45 18.20 -1.76
N ILE A 106 -0.68 18.80 -1.36
CA ILE A 106 -1.79 18.09 -0.69
C ILE A 106 -2.95 17.77 -1.65
N ASP A 107 -2.72 17.92 -2.95
CA ASP A 107 -3.76 17.73 -3.94
C ASP A 107 -4.24 16.26 -3.96
N PRO A 108 -5.58 16.01 -3.89
CA PRO A 108 -6.13 14.67 -3.91
C PRO A 108 -5.70 13.81 -5.09
N TRP A 109 -5.51 14.39 -6.29
CA TRP A 109 -5.11 13.61 -7.46
C TRP A 109 -3.67 13.11 -7.35
N LEU A 110 -2.77 13.95 -6.84
CA LEU A 110 -1.36 13.60 -6.65
C LEU A 110 -1.21 12.56 -5.53
N LEU A 111 -1.84 12.81 -4.36
CA LEU A 111 -1.73 11.92 -3.20
C LEU A 111 -2.33 10.53 -3.47
N SER A 112 -3.45 10.45 -4.20
CA SER A 112 -4.05 9.16 -4.57
C SER A 112 -3.15 8.35 -5.51
N GLY A 113 -2.44 8.99 -6.44
CA GLY A 113 -1.43 8.33 -7.27
C GLY A 113 -0.28 7.74 -6.43
N CYS A 114 0.26 8.52 -5.48
CA CYS A 114 1.28 8.02 -4.55
C CYS A 114 0.75 6.86 -3.69
N ALA A 115 -0.47 6.97 -3.19
CA ALA A 115 -1.10 5.92 -2.38
C ALA A 115 -1.26 4.61 -3.18
N MET A 116 -1.66 4.67 -4.46
CA MET A 116 -1.74 3.49 -5.32
C MET A 116 -0.39 2.77 -5.43
N LEU A 117 0.69 3.52 -5.66
CA LEU A 117 2.04 2.94 -5.76
C LEU A 117 2.47 2.28 -4.45
N ILE A 118 2.21 2.93 -3.31
CA ILE A 118 2.50 2.37 -1.98
C ILE A 118 1.70 1.09 -1.77
N LEU A 119 0.39 1.09 -2.03
CA LEU A 119 -0.48 -0.08 -1.83
C LEU A 119 -0.04 -1.27 -2.68
N VAL A 120 0.29 -1.05 -3.95
CA VAL A 120 0.82 -2.10 -4.84
C VAL A 120 2.15 -2.64 -4.31
N ALA A 121 3.07 -1.77 -3.93
CA ALA A 121 4.35 -2.19 -3.36
C ALA A 121 4.16 -3.03 -2.08
N GLN A 122 3.28 -2.61 -1.18
CA GLN A 122 2.97 -3.35 0.05
C GLN A 122 2.40 -4.74 -0.26
N LEU A 123 1.46 -4.84 -1.20
CA LEU A 123 0.90 -6.12 -1.61
C LEU A 123 1.98 -7.04 -2.19
N MET A 124 2.80 -6.54 -3.12
CA MET A 124 3.89 -7.33 -3.71
C MET A 124 4.88 -7.84 -2.65
N LEU A 125 5.28 -6.98 -1.71
CA LEU A 125 6.20 -7.35 -0.63
C LEU A 125 5.61 -8.40 0.31
N VAL A 126 4.34 -8.25 0.71
CA VAL A 126 3.65 -9.24 1.56
C VAL A 126 3.56 -10.59 0.86
N GLN A 127 3.15 -10.61 -0.42
CA GLN A 127 3.05 -11.86 -1.17
C GLN A 127 4.41 -12.53 -1.34
N ALA A 128 5.45 -11.76 -1.68
CA ALA A 128 6.79 -12.28 -1.81
C ALA A 128 7.34 -12.84 -0.48
N ALA A 129 7.05 -12.19 0.65
CA ALA A 129 7.47 -12.66 1.98
C ALA A 129 6.70 -13.90 2.46
N CYS A 130 5.45 -14.10 2.06
CA CYS A 130 4.60 -15.20 2.52
C CYS A 130 4.65 -16.44 1.62
N ARG A 131 5.16 -16.34 0.39
CA ARG A 131 5.28 -17.46 -0.55
C ARG A 131 6.11 -18.60 0.06
N ARG A 132 5.53 -19.81 0.08
CA ARG A 132 6.29 -21.06 0.28
C ARG A 132 6.84 -21.53 -1.06
N PRO A 133 8.11 -21.98 -1.13
CA PRO A 133 8.57 -22.73 -2.30
C PRO A 133 7.79 -24.04 -2.39
N VAL A 134 7.10 -24.25 -3.52
CA VAL A 134 6.25 -25.44 -3.78
C VAL A 134 7.06 -26.74 -3.69
N HIS A 135 8.34 -26.71 -4.08
CA HIS A 135 9.23 -27.87 -4.01
C HIS A 135 9.47 -28.36 -2.56
N ALA A 136 9.60 -27.45 -1.60
CA ALA A 136 9.78 -27.83 -0.19
C ALA A 136 8.53 -28.48 0.42
N ALA A 137 7.35 -28.26 -0.16
CA ALA A 137 6.11 -28.92 0.28
C ALA A 137 5.94 -30.33 -0.30
N LEU A 138 6.51 -30.59 -1.49
CA LEU A 138 6.49 -31.91 -2.13
C LEU A 138 7.56 -32.86 -1.58
N GLU A 139 8.69 -32.33 -1.08
CA GLU A 139 9.72 -33.14 -0.42
C GLU A 139 9.36 -33.54 1.03
N ALA A 140 8.32 -32.92 1.60
CA ALA A 140 7.86 -33.18 2.98
C ALA A 140 6.59 -34.05 3.04
N ALA A 141 6.10 -34.55 1.90
CA ALA A 141 4.91 -35.38 1.75
C ALA A 141 5.28 -36.78 1.25
#